data_AF-A0A2T0AHB0-F1
#
_entry.id   AF-A0A2T0AHB0-F1
#
_cell.length_a   1.000
_cell.length_b   1.000
_cell.length_c   1.000
_cell.angle_alpha   90.00
_cell.angle_beta   90.00
_cell.angle_gamma   90.00
#
_symmetry.space_group_name_H-M   'P 1'
#
loop_
_entity.id
_entity.type
_entity.pdbx_description
1 polymer ?
#
loop_
_entity_poly.entity_id
_entity_poly.type
_entity_poly.pdbx_seq_one_letter_code
_entity_poly.pdbx_strand_id
1 'polypeptide(L)'
;MSDSVLLVTPDEPPVTLTASRTTLIAQSRVFHDLLAMPSAPSSEPAQLVLAETEAEIKPFLSVLFGEDGDDASWRKLDEAHWLVVAKLADKYDAPIVRHAVRVEVWYGSSLC
;
A
#
# COMPACT_ATOMS: atom_id res chain seq x y z
N MET A 1 -11.25 -19.42 2.66
CA MET A 1 -10.62 -18.24 3.30
C MET A 1 -10.95 -17.05 2.44
N SER A 2 -11.47 -15.98 3.03
CA SER A 2 -11.64 -14.71 2.32
C SER A 2 -10.27 -14.19 1.90
N ASP A 3 -10.10 -13.80 0.64
CA ASP A 3 -8.87 -13.18 0.12
C ASP A 3 -8.71 -11.74 0.64
N SER A 4 -9.38 -11.36 1.73
CA SER A 4 -9.41 -10.01 2.23
C SER A 4 -8.61 -9.90 3.53
N VAL A 5 -7.80 -8.85 3.62
CA VAL A 5 -7.11 -8.42 4.83
C VAL A 5 -7.65 -7.05 5.21
N LEU A 6 -7.92 -6.85 6.49
CA LEU A 6 -8.26 -5.55 7.05
C LEU A 6 -6.97 -4.87 7.52
N LEU A 7 -6.65 -3.74 6.92
CA LEU A 7 -5.54 -2.88 7.29
C LEU A 7 -6.08 -1.80 8.22
N VAL A 8 -5.64 -1.79 9.47
CA VAL A 8 -6.10 -0.82 10.48
C VAL A 8 -5.03 0.22 10.68
N THR A 9 -5.36 1.47 10.38
CA THR A 9 -4.48 2.63 10.54
C THR A 9 -4.54 3.19 11.97
N PRO A 10 -3.53 3.93 12.43
CA PRO A 10 -3.51 4.56 13.75
C PRO A 10 -4.21 5.92 13.80
N ASP A 11 -4.97 6.30 12.75
CA ASP A 11 -5.73 7.56 12.71
C ASP A 11 -6.70 7.69 13.90
N GLU A 12 -7.13 8.92 14.21
CA GLU A 12 -8.16 9.20 15.21
C GLU A 12 -9.38 9.88 14.54
N PRO A 13 -10.49 9.14 14.30
CA PRO A 13 -10.72 7.73 14.63
C PRO A 13 -9.98 6.74 13.70
N PRO A 14 -9.69 5.50 14.15
CA PRO A 14 -8.97 4.51 13.34
C PRO A 14 -9.73 4.17 12.05
N VAL A 15 -9.02 4.19 10.92
CA VAL A 15 -9.60 3.85 9.62
C VAL A 15 -9.22 2.42 9.25
N THR A 16 -10.21 1.64 8.84
CA THR A 16 -10.02 0.27 8.35
C THR A 16 -10.14 0.22 6.84
N LEU A 17 -9.07 -0.21 6.16
CA LEU A 17 -9.02 -0.40 4.72
C LEU A 17 -9.10 -1.90 4.40
N THR A 18 -9.85 -2.26 3.37
CA THR A 18 -9.93 -3.65 2.90
C THR A 18 -9.00 -3.83 1.70
N ALA A 19 -8.13 -4.83 1.76
CA ALA A 19 -7.13 -5.12 0.72
C ALA A 19 -7.13 -6.60 0.33
N SER A 20 -6.76 -6.90 -0.92
CA SER A 20 -6.55 -8.29 -1.34
C SER A 20 -5.27 -8.85 -0.71
N ARG A 21 -5.42 -9.95 0.03
CA ARG A 21 -4.31 -10.71 0.63
C ARG A 21 -3.35 -11.16 -0.46
N THR A 22 -3.86 -11.76 -1.53
CA THR A 22 -3.06 -12.29 -2.63
C THR A 22 -2.22 -11.20 -3.28
N THR A 23 -2.79 -10.02 -3.53
CA THR A 23 -2.02 -8.94 -4.14
C THR A 23 -0.98 -8.35 -3.19
N LEU A 24 -1.31 -8.19 -1.90
CA LEU A 24 -0.35 -7.73 -0.88
C LEU A 24 0.87 -8.66 -0.81
N ILE A 25 0.66 -9.97 -0.70
CA ILE A 25 1.78 -10.93 -0.59
C ILE A 25 2.57 -11.07 -1.90
N ALA A 26 1.93 -10.89 -3.05
CA ALA A 26 2.60 -11.01 -4.35
C ALA A 26 3.50 -9.80 -4.64
N GLN A 27 3.10 -8.61 -4.19
CA GLN A 27 3.76 -7.35 -4.53
C GLN A 27 4.64 -6.80 -3.42
N SER A 28 4.62 -7.39 -2.22
CA SER A 28 5.42 -6.98 -1.06
C SER A 28 5.89 -8.18 -0.27
N ARG A 29 7.21 -8.25 -0.08
CA ARG A 29 7.83 -9.29 0.74
C ARG A 29 7.48 -9.16 2.22
N VAL A 30 7.41 -7.93 2.73
CA VAL A 30 7.07 -7.68 4.13
C VAL A 30 5.63 -8.13 4.41
N PHE A 31 4.67 -7.82 3.54
CA PHE A 31 3.31 -8.32 3.71
C PHE A 31 3.22 -9.83 3.57
N HIS A 32 4.00 -10.45 2.67
CA HIS A 32 4.12 -11.91 2.61
C HIS A 32 4.54 -12.49 3.96
N ASP A 33 5.60 -11.99 4.57
CA ASP A 33 6.13 -12.53 5.82
C ASP A 33 5.21 -12.27 7.01
N LEU A 34 4.57 -11.08 7.08
CA LEU A 34 3.58 -10.75 8.10
C LEU A 34 2.33 -11.63 8.02
N LEU A 35 1.86 -11.91 6.80
CA LEU A 35 0.65 -12.70 6.57
C LEU A 35 0.92 -14.21 6.59
N ALA A 36 2.16 -14.66 6.38
CA ALA A 36 2.56 -16.06 6.44
C ALA A 36 2.60 -16.63 7.87
N MET A 37 2.56 -15.76 8.89
CA MET A 37 2.49 -16.19 10.29
C MET A 37 1.23 -17.06 10.53
N PRO A 38 1.36 -18.18 11.27
CA PRO A 38 0.24 -19.07 11.53
C PRO A 38 -0.81 -18.37 12.41
N SER A 39 -1.80 -17.75 11.77
CA SER A 39 -2.99 -17.28 12.45
C SER A 39 -3.87 -18.48 12.78
N ALA A 40 -4.44 -18.48 13.99
CA ALA A 40 -5.45 -19.46 14.37
C ALA A 40 -6.55 -19.50 13.30
N PRO A 41 -7.13 -20.68 12.98
CA PRO A 41 -8.21 -20.77 12.01
C PRO A 41 -9.39 -19.95 12.52
N SER A 42 -9.52 -18.73 12.01
CA SER A 42 -10.60 -17.80 12.28
C SER A 42 -11.46 -17.67 11.03
N SER A 43 -12.77 -17.54 11.23
CA SER A 43 -13.72 -17.22 10.16
C SER A 43 -13.66 -15.75 9.74
N GLU A 44 -12.93 -14.92 10.49
CA GLU A 44 -12.78 -13.49 10.22
C GLU A 44 -11.60 -13.18 9.29
N PRO A 45 -11.67 -12.10 8.49
CA PRO A 45 -10.54 -11.62 7.70
C PRO A 45 -9.32 -11.38 8.58
N ALA A 46 -8.12 -11.67 8.07
CA ALA A 46 -6.90 -11.33 8.80
C ALA A 46 -6.82 -9.81 9.02
N GLN A 47 -6.50 -9.38 10.23
CA GLN A 47 -6.32 -7.97 10.57
C GLN A 47 -4.84 -7.66 10.72
N LEU A 48 -4.39 -6.56 10.11
CA LEU A 48 -3.03 -6.06 10.22
C LEU A 48 -3.07 -4.59 10.65
N VAL A 49 -2.47 -4.30 11.79
CA VAL A 49 -2.32 -2.93 12.29
C VAL A 49 -1.10 -2.30 11.64
N LEU A 50 -1.29 -1.15 11.02
CA LEU A 50 -0.25 -0.37 10.35
C LEU A 50 0.27 0.74 11.26
N ALA A 51 1.46 1.24 10.93
CA ALA A 51 2.04 2.40 11.61
C ALA A 51 1.72 3.72 10.88
N GLU A 52 1.20 3.62 9.66
CA GLU A 52 0.91 4.72 8.75
C GLU A 52 -0.55 5.13 8.80
N THR A 53 -0.77 6.43 8.65
CA THR A 53 -2.11 7.01 8.50
C THR A 53 -2.76 6.61 7.16
N GLU A 54 -4.08 6.76 7.07
CA GLU A 54 -4.85 6.53 5.83
C GLU A 54 -4.25 7.35 4.68
N ALA A 55 -3.92 8.62 4.92
CA ALA A 55 -3.40 9.54 3.92
C ALA A 55 -2.06 9.08 3.32
N GLU A 56 -1.24 8.39 4.10
CA GLU A 56 0.07 7.89 3.65
C GLU A 56 -0.05 6.52 2.98
N ILE A 57 -0.85 5.61 3.53
CA ILE A 57 -0.94 4.24 3.03
C ILE A 57 -1.82 4.11 1.78
N LYS A 58 -2.87 4.92 1.67
CA LYS A 58 -3.84 4.81 0.56
C LYS A 58 -3.21 5.08 -0.81
N PRO A 59 -2.37 6.11 -1.01
CA PRO A 59 -1.67 6.27 -2.28
C PRO A 59 -0.68 5.15 -2.57
N PHE A 60 0.02 4.64 -1.54
CA PHE A 60 0.90 3.49 -1.68
C PHE A 60 0.12 2.24 -2.17
N LEU A 61 -1.03 1.95 -1.57
CA LEU A 61 -1.89 0.84 -1.97
C LEU A 61 -2.46 1.04 -3.38
N SER A 62 -2.84 2.26 -3.73
CA SER A 62 -3.31 2.63 -5.07
C SER A 62 -2.26 2.29 -6.14
N VAL A 63 -0.99 2.60 -5.90
CA VAL A 63 0.13 2.19 -6.79
C VAL A 63 0.34 0.68 -6.75
N LEU A 64 0.34 0.06 -5.57
CA LEU A 64 0.60 -1.36 -5.38
C LEU A 64 -0.43 -2.25 -6.10
N PHE A 65 -1.70 -1.84 -6.08
CA PHE A 65 -2.80 -2.51 -6.77
C PHE A 65 -2.91 -2.13 -8.25
N GLY A 66 -2.14 -1.14 -8.71
CA GLY A 66 -2.21 -0.65 -10.07
C GLY A 66 -3.57 -0.03 -10.39
N GLU A 67 -4.18 0.68 -9.43
CA GLU A 67 -5.43 1.41 -9.68
C GLU A 67 -5.24 2.36 -10.86
N ASP A 68 -6.22 2.41 -11.75
CA ASP A 68 -6.20 3.25 -12.94
C ASP A 68 -7.39 4.22 -12.96
N GLY A 69 -7.38 5.13 -13.94
CA GLY A 69 -8.40 6.18 -14.06
C GLY A 69 -8.17 7.43 -13.22
N ASP A 70 -9.08 8.39 -13.33
CA ASP A 70 -8.95 9.74 -12.71
C ASP A 70 -9.20 9.75 -11.20
N ASP A 71 -9.76 8.66 -10.67
CA ASP A 71 -10.03 8.47 -9.25
C ASP A 71 -8.88 7.81 -8.50
N ALA A 72 -7.86 7.32 -9.22
CA ALA A 72 -6.69 6.70 -8.61
C ALA A 72 -5.96 7.69 -7.69
N SER A 73 -5.79 7.30 -6.42
CA SER A 73 -5.24 8.19 -5.38
C SER A 73 -3.82 8.63 -5.69
N TRP A 74 -3.05 7.81 -6.42
CA TRP A 74 -1.68 8.13 -6.79
C TRP A 74 -1.54 9.24 -7.84
N ARG A 75 -2.58 9.53 -8.64
CA ARG A 75 -2.53 10.60 -9.66
C ARG A 75 -2.59 12.00 -9.09
N LYS A 76 -3.11 12.15 -7.87
CA LYS A 76 -3.31 13.46 -7.22
C LYS A 76 -2.19 13.80 -6.24
N LEU A 77 -1.09 13.04 -6.27
CA LEU A 77 0.04 13.22 -5.37
C LEU A 77 0.95 14.36 -5.84
N ASP A 78 1.35 15.19 -4.88
CA ASP A 78 2.47 16.10 -5.06
C ASP A 78 3.81 15.40 -4.77
N GLU A 79 4.92 16.12 -4.95
CA GLU A 79 6.27 15.61 -4.71
C GLU A 79 6.48 15.11 -3.28
N ALA A 80 5.90 15.78 -2.27
CA ALA A 80 6.04 15.39 -0.88
C ALA A 80 5.35 14.05 -0.60
N HIS A 81 4.17 13.82 -1.19
CA HIS A 81 3.47 12.55 -1.08
C HIS A 81 4.18 11.44 -1.85
N TRP A 82 4.78 11.74 -3.01
CA TRP A 82 5.63 10.76 -3.72
C TRP A 82 6.85 10.33 -2.92
N LEU A 83 7.47 11.24 -2.15
CA LEU A 83 8.54 10.88 -1.21
C LEU A 83 8.06 9.96 -0.10
N VAL A 84 6.83 10.13 0.39
CA VAL A 84 6.22 9.20 1.35
C VAL A 84 6.02 7.83 0.71
N VAL A 85 5.44 7.76 -0.49
CA VAL A 85 5.25 6.50 -1.23
C VAL A 85 6.59 5.79 -1.48
N ALA A 86 7.66 6.54 -1.78
CA ALA A 86 9.01 6.01 -1.92
C ALA A 86 9.50 5.33 -0.63
N LYS A 87 9.36 6.01 0.52
CA LYS A 87 9.74 5.44 1.83
C LYS A 87 8.92 4.20 2.16
N LEU A 88 7.64 4.17 1.82
CA LEU A 88 6.77 3.01 2.03
C LEU A 88 7.13 1.85 1.12
N ALA A 89 7.50 2.13 -0.13
CA ALA A 89 8.00 1.12 -1.06
C ALA A 89 9.28 0.45 -0.54
N ASP A 90 10.15 1.22 0.11
CA ASP A 90 11.33 0.68 0.80
C ASP A 90 10.96 -0.11 2.05
N LYS A 91 10.11 0.46 2.92
CA LYS A 91 9.67 -0.16 4.17
C LYS A 91 8.98 -1.50 3.96
N TYR A 92 8.08 -1.58 2.99
CA TYR A 92 7.30 -2.78 2.69
C TYR A 92 7.97 -3.70 1.67
N ASP A 93 9.17 -3.35 1.21
CA ASP A 93 9.89 -4.06 0.15
C ASP A 93 8.98 -4.40 -1.04
N ALA A 94 8.46 -3.35 -1.69
CA ALA A 94 7.52 -3.41 -2.79
C ALA A 94 8.16 -2.95 -4.11
N PRO A 95 8.79 -3.85 -4.90
CA PRO A 95 9.56 -3.48 -6.09
C PRO A 95 8.75 -2.74 -7.15
N ILE A 96 7.47 -3.10 -7.34
CA ILE A 96 6.60 -2.46 -8.31
C ILE A 96 6.34 -0.99 -7.98
N VAL A 97 6.15 -0.69 -6.69
CA VAL A 97 5.96 0.69 -6.20
C VAL A 97 7.27 1.48 -6.32
N ARG A 98 8.42 0.87 -6.00
CA ARG A 98 9.74 1.51 -6.24
C ARG A 98 9.94 1.87 -7.70
N HIS A 99 9.53 0.99 -8.61
CA HIS A 99 9.61 1.25 -10.05
C HIS A 99 8.71 2.41 -10.46
N ALA A 100 7.44 2.41 -10.02
CA ALA A 100 6.49 3.48 -10.30
C ALA A 100 6.97 4.85 -9.79
N VAL A 101 7.45 4.92 -8.54
CA VAL A 101 8.05 6.13 -7.95
C VAL A 101 9.23 6.61 -8.81
N ARG A 102 10.09 5.72 -9.26
CA ARG A 102 11.22 6.10 -10.12
C ARG A 102 10.73 6.66 -11.45
N VAL A 103 9.74 6.05 -12.07
CA VAL A 103 9.19 6.55 -13.34
C VAL A 103 8.61 7.94 -13.15
N GLU A 104 7.79 8.15 -12.12
CA GLU A 104 7.12 9.42 -11.90
C GLU A 104 8.09 10.54 -11.52
N VAL A 105 9.00 10.29 -10.57
CA VAL A 105 9.95 11.30 -10.10
C VAL A 105 10.96 11.68 -11.18
N TRP A 106 11.42 10.72 -12.00
CA TRP A 106 12.45 11.00 -13.01
C TRP A 106 11.90 11.44 -14.36
N TYR A 107 10.76 10.90 -14.82
CA TYR A 107 10.16 11.28 -16.11
C TYR A 107 9.09 12.36 -15.98
N GLY A 108 8.33 12.39 -14.87
CA GLY A 108 7.33 13.45 -14.62
C GLY A 108 7.98 14.81 -14.35
N SER A 109 9.16 14.84 -13.72
CA SER A 109 9.92 16.08 -13.48
C SER A 109 10.53 16.67 -14.76
N SER A 110 10.65 15.89 -15.85
CA SER A 110 11.20 16.35 -17.14
C SER A 110 10.20 17.05 -18.05
N LEU A 111 8.92 17.15 -17.67
CA LEU A 111 7.85 17.74 -18.47
C LEU A 111 7.40 19.14 -18.01
N CYS A 112 8.14 19.77 -17.10
CA CYS A 112 7.95 21.16 -16.66
C CYS A 112 8.99 22.11 -17.27
#